data_AF-A0A4R3LI43-F1
#
_entry.id   AF-A0A4R3LI43-F1
#
_cell.length_a   1.000
_cell.length_b   1.000
_cell.length_c   1.000
_cell.angle_alpha   90.00
_cell.angle_beta   90.00
_cell.angle_gamma   90.00
#
_symmetry.space_group_name_H-M   'P 1'
#
loop_
_entity.id
_entity.type
_entity.pdbx_description
1 polymer ?
#
loop_
_entity_poly.entity_id
_entity_poly.type
_entity_poly.pdbx_seq_one_letter_code
_entity_poly.pdbx_strand_id
1 'polypeptide(L)'
;MPRPTPTMSAAPPAGEPMPATYEAAVQELEALLGRLESGQLPLDELLTAYQRASALLDFCRQRLEAVEQQIRVIDNGQEKPWNGGGA
;
A
#
# COMPACT_ATOMS: atom_id res chain seq x y z
N MET A 1 34.77 36.26 -11.10
CA MET A 1 34.11 34.95 -10.98
C MET A 1 32.81 35.13 -10.20
N PRO A 2 31.63 35.07 -10.83
CA PRO A 2 30.37 35.04 -10.10
C PRO A 2 30.02 33.60 -9.66
N ARG A 3 29.29 33.52 -8.54
CA ARG A 3 29.14 32.41 -7.58
C ARG A 3 28.31 31.24 -8.13
N PRO A 4 28.48 30.01 -7.60
CA PRO A 4 27.65 28.87 -7.99
C PRO A 4 26.18 29.12 -7.63
N THR A 5 25.30 28.76 -8.55
CA THR A 5 23.85 28.74 -8.38
C THR A 5 23.46 27.76 -7.27
N PRO A 6 22.44 28.05 -6.45
CA PRO A 6 21.81 27.02 -5.63
C PRO A 6 21.14 26.03 -6.58
N THR A 7 21.68 24.81 -6.64
CA THR A 7 20.95 23.66 -7.19
C THR A 7 19.66 23.55 -6.40
N MET A 8 18.52 23.77 -7.07
CA MET A 8 17.22 23.45 -6.52
C MET A 8 17.26 22.00 -6.04
N SER A 9 17.13 21.81 -4.73
CA SER A 9 16.74 20.55 -4.13
C SER A 9 15.58 20.00 -4.95
N ALA A 10 15.83 18.88 -5.60
CA ALA A 10 14.81 18.09 -6.26
C ALA A 10 13.71 17.81 -5.23
N ALA A 11 12.52 18.35 -5.49
CA ALA A 11 11.31 17.93 -4.80
C ALA A 11 11.19 16.40 -4.92
N PRO A 12 10.83 15.68 -3.85
CA PRO A 12 10.58 14.24 -3.94
C PRO A 12 9.42 13.99 -4.92
N PRO A 13 9.42 12.86 -5.65
CA PRO A 13 8.45 12.60 -6.69
C PRO A 13 7.09 12.34 -6.05
N ALA A 14 6.16 13.29 -6.22
CA ALA A 14 4.74 13.01 -6.12
C ALA A 14 4.36 12.09 -7.30
N GLY A 15 4.62 10.78 -7.18
CA GLY A 15 4.38 9.87 -8.31
C GLY A 15 4.88 8.43 -8.19
N GLU A 16 5.26 7.94 -7.01
CA GLU A 16 5.58 6.51 -6.91
C GLU A 16 4.31 5.67 -7.13
N PRO A 17 4.35 4.69 -8.06
CA PRO A 17 3.20 3.84 -8.31
C PRO A 17 2.83 3.07 -7.05
N MET A 18 1.54 2.71 -6.93
CA MET A 18 1.14 1.81 -5.85
C MET A 18 1.78 0.43 -6.04
N PRO A 19 2.16 -0.23 -4.94
CA PRO A 19 2.72 -1.57 -4.98
C PRO A 19 1.76 -2.56 -5.64
N ALA A 20 2.32 -3.54 -6.36
CA ALA A 20 1.53 -4.54 -7.07
C ALA A 20 0.96 -5.61 -6.12
N THR A 21 1.64 -5.89 -5.01
CA THR A 21 1.32 -6.97 -4.07
C THR A 21 1.13 -6.46 -2.65
N TYR A 22 0.37 -7.22 -1.85
CA TYR A 22 0.17 -6.92 -0.43
C TYR A 22 1.50 -6.87 0.34
N GLU A 23 2.37 -7.86 0.13
CA GLU A 23 3.68 -7.93 0.80
C GLU A 23 4.57 -6.72 0.46
N ALA A 24 4.57 -6.28 -0.81
CA ALA A 24 5.32 -5.09 -1.20
C ALA A 24 4.77 -3.83 -0.52
N ALA A 25 3.44 -3.72 -0.37
CA ALA A 25 2.82 -2.59 0.33
C ALA A 25 3.17 -2.55 1.81
N VAL A 26 3.19 -3.71 2.47
CA VAL A 26 3.58 -3.83 3.88
C VAL A 26 5.06 -3.48 4.07
N GLN A 27 5.96 -4.00 3.24
CA GLN A 27 7.38 -3.68 3.34
C GLN A 27 7.65 -2.17 3.17
N GLU A 28 6.97 -1.53 2.23
CA GLU A 28 7.10 -0.09 2.02
C GLU A 28 6.57 0.70 3.22
N LEU A 29 5.44 0.28 3.79
CA LEU A 29 4.86 0.90 4.98
C LEU A 29 5.79 0.77 6.20
N GLU A 30 6.39 -0.41 6.42
CA GLU A 30 7.35 -0.65 7.49
C GLU A 30 8.61 0.22 7.33
N ALA A 31 9.16 0.31 6.12
CA ALA A 31 10.31 1.16 5.84
C ALA A 31 9.99 2.64 6.12
N LEU A 32 8.79 3.08 5.76
CA LEU A 32 8.34 4.45 5.96
C LEU A 32 8.10 4.76 7.45
N LEU A 33 7.50 3.84 8.20
CA LEU A 33 7.36 3.94 9.66
C LEU A 33 8.73 3.99 10.34
N GLY A 34 9.68 3.15 9.93
CA GLY A 34 11.04 3.18 10.47
C GLY A 34 11.75 4.53 10.26
N ARG A 35 11.51 5.20 9.12
CA ARG A 35 12.03 6.56 8.87
C ARG A 35 11.34 7.62 9.75
N LEU A 36 10.03 7.49 9.99
CA LEU A 36 9.27 8.37 10.88
C LEU A 36 9.75 8.23 12.34
N GLU A 37 9.91 7.00 12.82
CA GLU A 37 10.38 6.70 14.18
C GLU A 37 11.84 7.13 14.40
N SER A 38 12.66 7.08 13.35
CA SER A 38 14.05 7.54 13.40
C SER A 38 14.17 9.07 13.56
N GLY A 39 13.08 9.83 13.42
CA GLY A 39 13.06 11.30 13.54
C GLY A 39 13.92 12.01 12.48
N GLN A 40 14.36 11.30 11.45
CA GLN A 40 15.24 11.80 10.38
C GLN A 40 14.46 12.45 9.23
N LEU A 41 13.12 12.43 9.29
CA LEU A 41 12.30 13.02 8.26
C LEU A 41 12.15 14.54 8.48
N PRO A 42 12.49 15.38 7.49
CA PRO A 42 12.21 16.81 7.57
C PRO A 42 10.70 17.08 7.59
N LEU A 43 10.30 18.23 8.16
CA LEU A 43 8.90 18.60 8.33
C LEU A 43 8.09 18.59 7.02
N ASP A 44 8.69 19.05 5.92
CA ASP A 44 8.09 19.00 4.58
C ASP A 44 7.83 17.57 4.07
N GLU A 45 8.65 16.59 4.47
CA GLU A 45 8.47 15.19 4.09
C GLU A 45 7.48 14.45 5.00
N LEU A 46 7.24 14.93 6.22
CA LEU A 46 6.32 14.28 7.17
C LEU A 46 4.91 14.16 6.60
N LEU A 47 4.40 15.23 5.98
CA LEU A 47 3.06 15.22 5.40
C LEU A 47 2.98 14.24 4.22
N THR A 48 4.01 14.23 3.37
CA THR A 48 4.10 13.34 2.20
C THR A 48 4.19 11.88 2.64
N ALA A 49 5.03 11.58 3.63
CA ALA A 49 5.17 10.25 4.18
C ALA A 49 3.87 9.76 4.81
N TYR A 50 3.16 10.62 5.55
CA TYR A 50 1.86 10.29 6.11
C TYR A 50 0.82 9.96 5.02
N GLN A 51 0.74 10.77 3.94
CA GLN A 51 -0.16 10.49 2.81
C GLN A 51 0.18 9.19 2.10
N ARG A 52 1.47 8.87 1.96
CA ARG A 52 1.92 7.60 1.40
C ARG A 52 1.52 6.43 2.30
N ALA A 53 1.72 6.56 3.61
CA ALA A 53 1.31 5.57 4.60
C ALA A 53 -0.19 5.28 4.54
N SER A 54 -1.02 6.32 4.46
CA SER A 54 -2.47 6.15 4.37
C SER A 54 -2.88 5.43 3.08
N ALA A 55 -2.26 5.78 1.94
CA ALA A 55 -2.54 5.11 0.67
C ALA A 55 -2.15 3.62 0.68
N LEU A 56 -1.00 3.28 1.28
CA LEU A 56 -0.56 1.90 1.44
C LEU A 56 -1.51 1.11 2.35
N LEU A 57 -1.98 1.72 3.44
CA LEU A 57 -2.97 1.11 4.33
C LEU A 57 -4.30 0.84 3.64
N ASP A 58 -4.79 1.80 2.85
CA ASP A 58 -6.02 1.62 2.07
C ASP A 58 -5.88 0.50 1.03
N PHE A 59 -4.74 0.43 0.34
CA PHE A 59 -4.45 -0.67 -0.56
C PHE A 59 -4.47 -2.03 0.15
N CYS A 60 -3.81 -2.14 1.30
CA CYS A 60 -3.80 -3.37 2.10
C CYS A 60 -5.21 -3.79 2.51
N ARG A 61 -6.04 -2.85 2.95
CA ARG A 61 -7.45 -3.10 3.31
C ARG A 61 -8.25 -3.61 2.12
N GLN A 62 -8.15 -2.95 0.97
CA GLN A 62 -8.87 -3.35 -0.25
C GLN A 62 -8.49 -4.76 -0.71
N ARG A 63 -7.22 -5.14 -0.58
CA ARG A 63 -6.77 -6.50 -0.91
C ARG A 63 -7.39 -7.54 0.00
N LEU A 64 -7.44 -7.29 1.31
CA LEU A 64 -8.08 -8.18 2.26
C LEU A 64 -9.59 -8.28 2.01
N GLU A 65 -10.26 -7.16 1.76
CA GLU A 65 -11.69 -7.14 1.42
C GLU A 65 -11.99 -7.92 0.13
N ALA A 66 -11.15 -7.80 -0.89
CA ALA A 66 -11.31 -8.55 -2.13
C ALA A 66 -11.16 -10.07 -1.90
N VAL A 67 -10.20 -10.49 -1.08
CA VAL A 67 -10.03 -11.90 -0.72
C VAL A 67 -11.23 -12.39 0.10
N GLU A 68 -11.70 -11.60 1.07
CA GLU A 68 -12.85 -11.95 1.90
C GLU A 68 -14.13 -12.09 1.05
N GLN A 69 -14.34 -11.22 0.07
CA GLN A 69 -15.43 -11.34 -0.89
C GLN A 69 -15.32 -12.61 -1.74
N GLN A 70 -14.12 -12.96 -2.21
CA GLN A 70 -13.91 -14.21 -2.96
C GLN A 70 -14.24 -15.43 -2.11
N ILE A 71 -13.83 -15.44 -0.83
CA ILE A 71 -14.18 -16.52 0.11
C ILE A 71 -15.69 -16.62 0.27
N ARG A 72 -16.40 -15.49 0.48
CA ARG A 72 -17.87 -15.50 0.60
C ARG A 72 -18.56 -16.02 -0.66
N VAL A 73 -18.06 -15.70 -1.85
CA VAL A 73 -18.62 -16.22 -3.11
C VAL A 73 -18.43 -17.73 -3.21
N ILE A 74 -17.29 -18.26 -2.76
CA ILE A 74 -17.07 -19.70 -2.69
C ILE A 74 -18.04 -20.32 -1.69
N ASP A 75 -18.14 -19.77 -0.48
CA ASP A 75 -19.02 -20.29 0.59
C ASP A 75 -20.50 -20.30 0.17
N ASN A 76 -20.99 -19.21 -0.41
CA ASN A 76 -22.36 -19.11 -0.94
C ASN A 76 -22.56 -19.88 -2.26
N GLY A 77 -21.47 -20.27 -2.93
CA GLY A 77 -21.48 -21.07 -4.16
C GLY A 77 -21.29 -22.57 -3.94
N GLN A 78 -21.06 -23.02 -2.70
CA GLN A 78 -20.94 -24.44 -2.32
C GLN A 78 -22.27 -25.06 -1.86
N GLU A 79 -23.40 -24.40 -2.09
CA GLU A 79 -24.73 -25.00 -1.94
C GLU A 79 -25.26 -25.55 -3.27
N LYS A 80 -24.44 -26.28 -4.02
CA LYS A 80 -25.02 -27.30 -4.91
C LYS A 80 -25.19 -28.55 -4.05
N PRO A 81 -26.42 -28.96 -3.68
CA PRO A 81 -26.59 -30.29 -3.13
C PRO A 81 -26.01 -31.22 -4.18
N TRP A 82 -24.98 -31.98 -3.79
CA TRP A 82 -24.59 -33.16 -4.54
C TRP A 82 -25.78 -34.12 -4.48
N ASN A 83 -26.76 -33.91 -5.36
CA ASN A 83 -27.74 -34.91 -5.71
C ASN A 83 -27.07 -35.86 -6.71
N GLY A 84 -26.03 -36.55 -6.26
CA GLY A 84 -25.55 -37.77 -6.88
C GLY A 84 -26.38 -38.94 -6.38
N GLY A 85 -27.69 -38.88 -6.63
CA GLY A 85 -28.51 -40.07 -6.72
C GLY A 85 -28.41 -40.58 -8.15
N GLY A 86 -27.94 -41.82 -8.33
CA GLY A 86 -27.99 -42.48 -9.63
C GLY A 86 -27.01 -43.63 -9.82
N ALA A 87 -27.16 -44.70 -9.01
CA ALA A 87 -27.04 -46.13 -9.33
C ALA A 87 -26.53 -46.92 -8.12
#